data_AF-A0A4R4P065-F1
#
_entry.id   AF-A0A4R4P065-F1
#
_cell.length_a   1.000
_cell.length_b   1.000
_cell.length_c   1.000
_cell.angle_alpha   90.00
_cell.angle_beta   90.00
_cell.angle_gamma   90.00
#
_symmetry.space_group_name_H-M   'P 1'
#
loop_
_entity.id
_entity.type
_entity.pdbx_description
1 polymer ?
#
loop_
_entity_poly.entity_id
_entity_poly.type
_entity_poly.pdbx_seq_one_letter_code
_entity_poly.pdbx_strand_id
1 'polypeptide(L)'
;MTPAEMARAQRGLIEFAERRGLVLSEIFIEKLESVPEAFAKLAARVSEPGERIVIIPGIHHLAGLGDPPLSVLRAFAADGVQVLIAGHVE
;
A
#
# COMPACT_ATOMS: atom_id res chain seq x y z
N MET A 1 3.86 -15.14 -3.69
CA MET A 1 4.20 -14.27 -4.82
C MET A 1 5.64 -14.53 -5.23
N THR A 2 5.91 -14.75 -6.51
CA THR A 2 7.26 -14.96 -7.05
C THR A 2 8.01 -13.62 -7.17
N PRO A 3 9.35 -13.62 -7.32
CA PRO A 3 10.10 -12.38 -7.57
C PRO A 3 9.66 -11.63 -8.83
N ALA A 4 9.23 -12.35 -9.87
CA ALA A 4 8.73 -11.74 -11.11
C ALA A 4 7.38 -11.04 -10.91
N GLU A 5 6.47 -11.66 -10.16
CA GLU A 5 5.19 -11.07 -9.78
C GLU A 5 5.38 -9.83 -8.90
N MET A 6 6.35 -9.87 -7.97
CA MET A 6 6.73 -8.72 -7.14
C MET A 6 7.22 -7.55 -7.98
N ALA A 7 8.15 -7.79 -8.90
CA ALA A 7 8.68 -6.76 -9.79
C ALA A 7 7.58 -6.17 -10.69
N ARG A 8 6.61 -6.99 -11.11
CA ARG A 8 5.46 -6.53 -11.88
C ARG A 8 4.52 -5.64 -11.06
N ALA A 9 4.20 -6.06 -9.84
CA ALA A 9 3.36 -5.27 -8.93
C ALA A 9 4.02 -3.92 -8.61
N GLN A 10 5.33 -3.89 -8.34
CA GLN A 10 6.07 -2.65 -8.12
C GLN A 10 6.01 -1.72 -9.34
N ARG A 11 6.29 -2.24 -10.55
CA ARG A 11 6.19 -1.44 -11.78
C ARG A 11 4.79 -0.87 -11.97
N GLY A 12 3.75 -1.67 -11.74
CA GLY A 12 2.37 -1.20 -11.85
C GLY A 12 2.03 -0.08 -10.86
N LEU A 13 2.54 -0.13 -9.63
CA LEU A 13 2.38 0.95 -8.65
C LEU A 13 3.10 2.23 -9.10
N ILE A 14 4.32 2.10 -9.66
CA ILE A 14 5.11 3.22 -10.17
C ILE A 14 4.39 3.88 -11.35
N GLU A 15 4.02 3.12 -12.36
CA GLU A 15 3.29 3.63 -13.53
C GLU A 15 1.96 4.26 -13.14
N PHE A 16 1.25 3.68 -12.16
CA PHE A 16 0.00 4.25 -11.66
C PHE A 16 0.22 5.62 -11.00
N ALA A 17 1.26 5.75 -10.17
CA ALA A 17 1.60 7.01 -9.53
C ALA A 17 1.99 8.08 -10.56
N GLU A 18 2.86 7.73 -11.51
CA GLU A 18 3.30 8.62 -12.58
C GLU A 18 2.12 9.14 -13.42
N ARG A 19 1.21 8.26 -13.84
CA ARG A 19 0.01 8.66 -14.60
C ARG A 19 -0.93 9.58 -13.82
N ARG A 20 -0.86 9.58 -12.49
CA ARG A 20 -1.64 10.46 -11.61
C ARG A 20 -0.88 11.73 -11.21
N GLY A 21 0.35 11.93 -11.69
CA GLY A 21 1.19 13.05 -11.30
C GLY A 21 1.66 12.98 -9.85
N LEU A 22 1.71 11.78 -9.27
CA LEU A 22 2.12 11.55 -7.89
C LEU A 22 3.61 11.21 -7.83
N VAL A 23 4.29 11.71 -6.79
CA VAL A 23 5.68 11.36 -6.49
C VAL A 23 5.67 10.24 -5.45
N LEU A 24 6.13 9.05 -5.83
CA LEU A 24 6.33 7.95 -4.89
C LEU A 24 7.54 8.23 -4.00
N SER A 25 7.31 8.25 -2.70
CA SER A 25 8.37 8.44 -1.70
C SER A 25 9.01 7.12 -1.29
N GLU A 26 8.20 6.08 -1.08
CA GLU A 26 8.66 4.79 -0.57
C GLU A 26 7.68 3.67 -0.98
N ILE A 27 8.21 2.44 -1.16
CA ILE A 27 7.42 1.24 -1.43
C ILE A 27 7.68 0.23 -0.33
N PHE A 28 6.61 -0.17 0.36
CA PHE A 28 6.64 -1.15 1.44
C PHE A 28 6.22 -2.51 0.91
N ILE A 29 7.07 -3.53 1.11
CA ILE A 29 6.82 -4.90 0.67
C ILE A 29 6.91 -5.84 1.86
N GLU A 30 5.83 -6.57 2.10
CA GLU A 30 5.79 -7.63 3.09
C GLU A 30 6.32 -8.95 2.51
N LYS A 31 7.21 -9.62 3.24
CA LYS A 31 7.65 -10.98 2.91
C LYS A 31 6.82 -11.96 3.73
N LEU A 32 6.27 -12.99 3.07
CA LEU A 32 5.37 -13.96 3.69
C LEU A 32 6.00 -14.71 4.88
N GLU A 33 7.34 -14.76 4.93
CA GLU A 33 8.12 -15.53 5.91
C GLU A 33 8.53 -14.71 7.14
N SER A 34 8.16 -13.42 7.22
CA SER A 34 8.55 -12.52 8.31
C SER A 34 7.33 -11.92 9.04
N VAL A 35 7.54 -11.56 10.31
CA VAL A 35 6.63 -10.70 11.09
C VAL A 35 6.33 -9.44 10.27
N PRO A 36 5.07 -8.92 10.25
CA PRO A 36 4.68 -7.81 9.39
C PRO A 36 5.42 -6.51 9.73
N GLU A 37 6.59 -6.31 9.12
CA GLU A 37 7.48 -5.18 9.40
C GLU A 37 7.22 -4.04 8.42
N ALA A 38 6.92 -4.37 7.17
CA ALA A 38 6.71 -3.37 6.13
C ALA A 38 5.38 -2.63 6.34
N PHE A 39 4.33 -3.34 6.77
CA PHE A 39 3.08 -2.68 7.13
C PHE A 39 3.22 -1.78 8.36
N ALA A 40 3.93 -2.21 9.40
CA ALA A 40 4.16 -1.39 10.58
C ALA A 40 4.91 -0.09 10.23
N LYS A 41 5.89 -0.16 9.33
CA LYS A 41 6.59 1.02 8.80
C LYS A 41 5.67 1.93 7.98
N LEU A 42 4.81 1.36 7.13
CA LEU A 42 3.79 2.12 6.41
C LEU A 42 2.86 2.84 7.39
N ALA A 43 2.34 2.14 8.40
CA ALA A 43 1.45 2.70 9.43
C ALA A 43 2.13 3.87 10.17
N ALA A 44 3.35 3.65 10.68
CA ALA A 44 4.13 4.68 11.35
C ALA A 44 4.38 5.88 10.44
N ARG A 45 4.68 5.64 9.16
CA ARG A 45 4.84 6.70 8.17
C ARG A 45 3.52 7.44 7.99
N VAL A 46 2.38 6.79 7.78
CA VAL A 46 1.15 7.53 7.53
C VAL A 46 0.62 8.33 8.72
N SER A 47 0.99 7.94 9.95
CA SER A 47 0.61 8.66 11.17
C SER A 47 1.33 9.99 11.38
N GLU A 48 2.43 10.29 10.68
CA GLU A 48 3.05 11.61 10.83
C GLU A 48 2.27 12.69 10.05
N PRO A 49 2.23 13.95 10.51
CA PRO A 49 1.40 14.99 9.92
C PRO A 49 1.62 15.20 8.42
N GLY A 50 0.55 15.46 7.66
CA GLY A 50 0.58 15.80 6.24
C GLY A 50 -0.49 15.07 5.43
N GLU A 51 -0.83 15.60 4.26
CA GLU A 51 -1.68 14.89 3.29
C GLU A 51 -0.88 13.71 2.72
N ARG A 52 -1.39 12.49 2.88
CA ARG A 52 -0.70 11.27 2.47
C ARG A 52 -1.59 10.40 1.61
N ILE A 53 -1.00 9.91 0.53
CA ILE A 53 -1.63 8.98 -0.39
C ILE A 53 -0.95 7.63 -0.23
N VAL A 54 -1.73 6.60 0.06
CA VAL A 54 -1.28 5.19 0.04
C VAL A 54 -1.81 4.55 -1.23
N ILE A 55 -0.92 3.95 -2.01
CA ILE A 55 -1.29 3.23 -3.23
C ILE A 55 -1.15 1.74 -2.95
N ILE A 56 -2.23 0.97 -3.16
CA ILE A 56 -2.25 -0.49 -3.02
C ILE A 56 -2.59 -1.17 -4.36
N PRO A 57 -2.07 -2.38 -4.63
CA PRO A 57 -2.44 -3.09 -5.86
C PRO A 57 -3.91 -3.52 -5.86
N GLY A 58 -4.43 -3.97 -4.71
CA GLY A 58 -5.82 -4.41 -4.55
C GLY A 58 -6.21 -4.54 -3.08
N ILE A 59 -7.51 -4.50 -2.80
CA ILE A 59 -8.05 -4.44 -1.43
C ILE A 59 -7.63 -5.62 -0.53
N HIS A 60 -7.38 -6.80 -1.11
CA HIS A 60 -6.91 -7.98 -0.37
C HIS A 60 -5.50 -7.79 0.20
N HIS A 61 -4.71 -6.83 -0.28
CA HIS A 61 -3.41 -6.49 0.30
C HIS A 61 -3.52 -5.84 1.68
N LEU A 62 -4.72 -5.39 2.08
CA LEU A 62 -4.98 -4.90 3.45
C LEU A 62 -5.43 -6.01 4.41
N ALA A 63 -5.77 -7.21 3.90
CA ALA A 63 -6.30 -8.30 4.72
C ALA A 63 -5.23 -9.03 5.56
N GLY A 64 -3.94 -8.74 5.34
CA GLY A 64 -2.82 -9.42 6.01
C GLY A 64 -2.69 -9.14 7.52
N LEU A 65 -3.55 -8.30 8.09
CA LEU A 65 -3.43 -7.81 9.47
C LEU A 65 -4.35 -8.52 10.46
N GLY A 66 -5.11 -9.53 10.02
CA GLY A 66 -6.17 -10.13 10.83
C GLY A 66 -7.43 -9.26 10.92
N ASP A 67 -7.33 -7.97 10.56
CA ASP A 67 -8.47 -7.06 10.43
C ASP A 67 -9.10 -7.11 9.03
N PRO A 68 -10.43 -6.92 8.93
CA PRO A 68 -11.09 -6.75 7.64
C PRO A 68 -10.52 -5.54 6.89
N PRO A 69 -10.30 -5.62 5.57
CA PRO A 69 -9.80 -4.50 4.76
C PRO A 69 -10.57 -3.17 4.97
N LEU A 70 -11.88 -3.26 5.21
CA LEU A 70 -12.71 -2.09 5.47
C LEU A 70 -12.33 -1.35 6.75
N SER A 71 -11.93 -2.07 7.81
CA SER A 71 -11.48 -1.48 9.07
C SER A 71 -10.19 -0.68 8.86
N VAL A 72 -9.24 -1.24 8.10
CA VAL A 72 -7.97 -0.59 7.76
C VAL A 72 -8.21 0.68 6.92
N LEU A 73 -9.09 0.61 5.92
CA LEU A 73 -9.47 1.78 5.12
C LEU A 73 -10.12 2.89 5.97
N ARG A 74 -10.96 2.51 6.94
CA ARG A 74 -11.58 3.49 7.86
C ARG A 74 -10.55 4.15 8.76
N ALA A 75 -9.57 3.40 9.27
CA ALA A 75 -8.49 3.95 10.07
C ALA A 75 -7.67 4.96 9.27
N PHE A 76 -7.24 4.60 8.05
CA PHE A 76 -6.55 5.52 7.16
C PHE A 76 -7.38 6.77 6.84
N ALA A 77 -8.67 6.63 6.55
CA ALA A 77 -9.53 7.79 6.31
C ALA A 77 -9.67 8.69 7.54
N ALA A 78 -9.76 8.13 8.75
CA ALA A 78 -9.81 8.89 10.00
C ALA A 78 -8.52 9.69 10.24
N ASP A 79 -7.38 9.16 9.78
CA ASP A 79 -6.07 9.80 9.86
C ASP A 79 -5.81 10.77 8.67
N GLY A 80 -6.81 11.00 7.81
CA GLY A 80 -6.67 11.89 6.65
C GLY A 80 -5.85 11.31 5.49
N VAL A 81 -5.64 9.99 5.49
CA VAL A 81 -4.88 9.27 4.47
C VAL A 81 -5.80 8.83 3.34
N GLN A 82 -5.47 9.22 2.11
CA GLN A 82 -6.20 8.79 0.92
C GLN A 82 -5.63 7.47 0.40
N VAL A 83 -6.48 6.45 0.25
CA VAL A 83 -6.06 5.16 -0.34
C VAL A 83 -6.48 5.09 -1.80
N LEU A 84 -5.52 4.87 -2.69
CA LEU A 84 -5.74 4.63 -4.11
C LEU A 84 -5.49 3.15 -4.43
N ILE A 85 -6.38 2.58 -5.23
CA ILE A 85 -6.26 1.19 -5.70
C ILE A 85 -5.78 1.24 -7.16
N ALA A 86 -4.60 0.68 -7.43
CA ALA A 86 -4.02 0.68 -8.77
C ALA A 86 -4.74 -0.27 -9.75
N GLY A 87 -5.44 -1.28 -9.22
CA GLY A 87 -6.09 -2.32 -10.01
C GLY A 87 -5.13 -3.48 -10.33
N HIS A 88 -5.70 -4.62 -10.75
CA HIS A 88 -4.92 -5.81 -11.06
C HIS A 88 -4.00 -5.53 -12.25
N VAL A 89 -2.69 -5.68 -12.06
CA VAL A 89 -1.73 -5.75 -13.16
C VAL A 89 -1.75 -7.19 -13.65
N GLU A 90 -2.70 -7.51 -14.54
CA GLU A 90 -2.70 -8.77 -15.29
C GLU A 90 -1.42 -8.95 -16.09
#